data_AF-A0A845QIJ9-F1
#
_entry.id   AF-A0A845QIJ9-F1
#
_cell.length_a   1.000
_cell.length_b   1.000
_cell.length_c   1.000
_cell.angle_alpha   90.00
_cell.angle_beta   90.00
_cell.angle_gamma   90.00
#
_symmetry.space_group_name_H-M   'P 1'
#
loop_
_entity.id
_entity.type
_entity.pdbx_description
1 polymer ?
#
loop_
_entity_poly.entity_id
_entity_poly.type
_entity_poly.pdbx_seq_one_letter_code
_entity_poly.pdbx_strand_id
1 'polypeptide(L)'
;QLRQLTDYNWPGNIRELENIATYYQTLSTLPPQITEQNSTTTVRLSNASLNLAILKEIRDHTQLSHGIGRVALIQSLSQRNIKISDFRLRSELAALQEKGYIEVGKGRLGTKITETGLDFLAHSNDAM
;
A
#
# COMPACT_ATOMS: atom_id res chain seq x y z
N GLN A 1 27.24 0.43 1.03
CA GLN A 1 26.15 0.85 0.12
C GLN A 1 25.76 -0.26 -0.85
N LEU A 2 26.67 -0.87 -1.63
CA LEU A 2 26.32 -1.96 -2.58
C LEU A 2 25.62 -3.20 -1.96
N ARG A 3 25.98 -3.62 -0.74
CA ARG A 3 25.29 -4.72 -0.04
C ARG A 3 23.80 -4.45 0.21
N GLN A 4 23.42 -3.19 0.43
CA GLN A 4 22.02 -2.85 0.69
C GLN A 4 21.16 -3.02 -0.56
N LEU A 5 21.73 -2.90 -1.77
CA LEU A 5 21.02 -3.14 -3.03
C LEU A 5 20.85 -4.64 -3.33
N THR A 6 21.79 -5.49 -2.90
CA THR A 6 21.68 -6.95 -3.05
C THR A 6 20.72 -7.56 -2.04
N ASP A 7 20.65 -6.99 -0.84
CA ASP A 7 19.79 -7.47 0.24
C ASP A 7 18.36 -6.89 0.15
N TYR A 8 18.17 -5.85 -0.66
CA TYR A 8 16.85 -5.24 -0.88
C TYR A 8 15.92 -6.20 -1.61
N ASN A 9 14.75 -6.46 -1.02
CA ASN A 9 13.73 -7.28 -1.66
C ASN A 9 13.00 -6.48 -2.74
N TRP A 10 13.62 -6.42 -3.93
CA TRP A 10 13.14 -5.65 -5.07
C TRP A 10 11.67 -5.97 -5.40
N PRO A 11 10.81 -4.95 -5.56
CA PRO A 11 9.39 -5.14 -5.85
C PRO A 11 9.10 -5.57 -7.31
N GLY A 12 10.14 -5.86 -8.10
CA GLY A 12 10.04 -6.49 -9.42
C GLY A 12 9.81 -5.54 -10.60
N ASN A 13 9.91 -4.22 -10.41
CA ASN A 13 9.74 -3.23 -11.49
C ASN A 13 11.07 -2.55 -11.80
N ILE A 14 11.54 -2.67 -13.06
CA ILE A 14 12.80 -2.06 -13.50
C ILE A 14 12.83 -0.54 -13.31
N ARG A 15 11.66 0.12 -13.37
CA ARG A 15 11.57 1.57 -13.12
C ARG A 15 11.91 1.95 -11.68
N GLU A 16 11.70 1.05 -10.72
CA GLU A 16 12.12 1.31 -9.33
C GLU A 16 13.65 1.38 -9.25
N LEU A 17 14.32 0.51 -9.99
CA LEU A 17 15.78 0.48 -10.07
C LEU A 17 16.32 1.73 -10.77
N GLU A 18 15.66 2.16 -11.86
CA GLU A 18 15.96 3.44 -12.54
C GLU A 18 15.77 4.64 -11.62
N ASN A 19 14.68 4.69 -10.87
CA ASN A 19 14.41 5.77 -9.91
C ASN A 19 15.48 5.83 -8.80
N ILE A 20 15.88 4.67 -8.26
CA ILE A 20 16.93 4.57 -7.24
C ILE A 20 18.28 4.99 -7.79
N ALA A 21 18.64 4.55 -9.00
CA ALA A 21 19.88 4.96 -9.67
C ALA A 21 19.92 6.47 -9.90
N THR A 22 18.80 7.05 -10.34
CA THR A 22 18.64 8.49 -10.54
C THR A 22 18.77 9.26 -9.23
N TYR A 23 18.14 8.77 -8.16
CA TYR A 23 18.24 9.35 -6.81
C TYR A 23 19.69 9.35 -6.31
N TYR A 24 20.38 8.22 -6.44
CA TYR A 24 21.77 8.09 -6.02
C TYR A 24 22.71 8.99 -6.84
N GLN A 25 22.50 9.08 -8.16
CA GLN A 25 23.28 10.00 -9.01
C GLN A 25 23.09 11.46 -8.57
N THR A 26 21.88 11.84 -8.14
CA THR A 26 21.56 13.22 -7.78
C THR A 26 22.07 13.60 -6.38
N LEU A 27 21.88 12.71 -5.40
CA LEU A 27 22.10 13.01 -3.99
C LEU A 27 23.33 12.32 -3.40
N SER A 28 23.99 11.43 -4.17
CA SER A 28 25.11 10.59 -3.72
C SER A 28 24.81 9.74 -2.48
N THR A 29 23.52 9.53 -2.18
CA THR A 29 23.02 8.77 -1.04
C THR A 29 21.89 7.84 -1.48
N LEU A 30 21.76 6.69 -0.81
CA LEU A 30 20.63 5.79 -1.07
C LEU A 30 19.36 6.32 -0.39
N PRO A 31 18.18 6.10 -0.99
CA PRO A 31 16.92 6.43 -0.35
C PRO A 31 16.75 5.69 1.00
N PRO A 32 16.11 6.31 2.00
CA PRO A 32 15.89 5.69 3.31
C PRO A 32 15.12 4.36 3.21
N GLN A 33 14.25 4.19 2.20
CA GLN A 33 13.50 2.95 1.95
C GLN A 33 14.39 1.71 1.77
N ILE A 34 15.60 1.87 1.21
CA ILE A 34 16.57 0.79 1.02
C ILE A 34 17.40 0.56 2.29
N THR A 35 17.62 1.64 3.04
CA THR A 35 18.52 1.67 4.20
C THR A 35 17.84 1.13 5.46
N GLU A 36 16.52 1.32 5.58
CA GLU A 36 15.70 1.00 6.75
C GLU A 36 14.88 -0.29 6.59
N GLN A 37 15.36 -1.27 5.80
CA GLN A 37 14.69 -2.57 5.65
C GLN A 37 14.69 -3.34 6.99
N ASN A 38 13.75 -3.02 7.87
CA ASN A 38 13.51 -3.78 9.08
C ASN A 38 13.06 -5.19 8.67
N SER A 39 13.70 -6.20 9.27
CA SER A 39 13.35 -7.61 9.15
C SER A 39 12.01 -7.86 9.83
N THR A 40 10.93 -7.38 9.22
CA THR A 40 9.60 -7.46 9.80
C THR A 40 9.04 -8.86 9.56
N THR A 41 8.77 -9.59 10.65
CA THR A 41 7.98 -10.82 10.63
C THR A 41 6.66 -10.55 9.91
N THR A 42 6.52 -11.10 8.71
CA THR A 42 5.34 -10.87 7.86
C THR A 42 4.16 -11.63 8.44
N VAL A 43 3.10 -10.92 8.82
CA VAL A 43 1.86 -11.56 9.23
C VAL A 43 1.12 -12.02 7.97
N ARG A 44 0.92 -13.35 7.82
CA ARG A 44 0.02 -13.88 6.80
C ARG A 44 -1.42 -13.69 7.26
N LEU A 45 -2.06 -12.62 6.78
CA LEU A 45 -3.49 -12.39 7.01
C LEU A 45 -4.35 -13.26 6.09
N SER A 46 -5.51 -13.67 6.61
CA SER A 46 -6.60 -14.19 5.77
C SER A 46 -7.06 -13.10 4.79
N ASN A 47 -7.65 -13.49 3.65
CA ASN A 47 -8.12 -12.53 2.65
C ASN A 47 -9.17 -11.56 3.23
N ALA A 48 -10.04 -12.04 4.14
CA ALA A 48 -11.03 -11.20 4.80
C ALA A 48 -10.38 -10.15 5.72
N SER A 49 -9.42 -10.58 6.54
CA SER A 49 -8.67 -9.68 7.45
C SER A 49 -7.83 -8.66 6.68
N LEU A 50 -7.26 -9.07 5.54
CA LEU A 50 -6.50 -8.20 4.65
C LEU A 50 -7.38 -7.14 3.98
N ASN A 51 -8.57 -7.53 3.51
CA ASN A 51 -9.52 -6.58 2.91
C ASN A 51 -10.04 -5.57 3.93
N LEU A 52 -10.30 -5.99 5.17
CA LEU A 52 -10.64 -5.09 6.26
C LEU A 52 -9.49 -4.12 6.58
N ALA A 53 -8.25 -4.60 6.61
CA ALA A 53 -7.09 -3.75 6.84
C ALA A 53 -6.93 -2.70 5.73
N ILE A 54 -7.06 -3.10 4.45
CA ILE A 54 -7.01 -2.19 3.30
C ILE A 54 -8.13 -1.14 3.39
N LEU A 55 -9.36 -1.55 3.68
CA LEU A 55 -10.50 -0.63 3.82
C LEU A 55 -10.29 0.38 4.95
N LYS A 56 -9.80 -0.07 6.12
CA LYS A 56 -9.47 0.80 7.25
C LYS A 56 -8.40 1.81 6.87
N GLU A 57 -7.35 1.37 6.16
CA GLU A 57 -6.29 2.26 5.67
C GLU A 57 -6.80 3.32 4.70
N ILE A 58 -7.64 2.91 3.74
CA ILE A 58 -8.22 3.83 2.76
C ILE A 58 -9.10 4.86 3.48
N ARG A 59 -9.92 4.43 4.44
CA ARG A 59 -10.74 5.33 5.26
C ARG A 59 -9.88 6.35 6.00
N ASP A 60 -8.86 5.89 6.72
CA ASP A 60 -8.01 6.74 7.57
C ASP A 60 -7.25 7.81 6.76
N HIS A 61 -7.01 7.54 5.47
CA HIS A 61 -6.33 8.44 4.54
C HIS A 61 -7.24 9.05 3.47
N THR A 62 -8.57 8.85 3.57
CA THR A 62 -9.52 9.51 2.68
C THR A 62 -9.73 10.95 3.16
N GLN A 63 -9.42 11.91 2.30
CA GLN A 63 -9.68 13.33 2.54
C GLN A 63 -10.67 13.86 1.50
N LEU A 64 -11.31 15.00 1.81
CA LEU A 64 -12.33 15.64 0.97
C LEU A 64 -11.87 15.75 -0.50
N SER A 65 -10.62 16.15 -0.74
CA SER A 65 -10.08 16.40 -2.08
C SER A 65 -9.24 15.26 -2.65
N HIS A 66 -8.61 14.40 -1.83
CA HIS A 66 -7.67 13.37 -2.31
C HIS A 66 -7.81 12.05 -1.54
N GLY A 67 -7.59 10.94 -2.24
CA GLY A 67 -7.52 9.61 -1.66
C GLY A 67 -6.07 9.13 -1.50
N ILE A 68 -5.90 7.94 -0.92
CA ILE A 68 -4.58 7.35 -0.74
C ILE A 68 -4.05 6.78 -2.06
N GLY A 69 -2.78 7.06 -2.37
CA GLY A 69 -2.09 6.46 -3.51
C GLY A 69 -1.59 5.05 -3.20
N ARG A 70 -1.47 4.19 -4.22
CA ARG A 70 -1.05 2.78 -4.04
C ARG A 70 0.29 2.62 -3.33
N VAL A 71 1.28 3.47 -3.64
CA VAL A 71 2.60 3.44 -2.99
C VAL A 71 2.47 3.77 -1.50
N ALA A 72 1.74 4.84 -1.17
CA ALA A 72 1.47 5.21 0.22
C ALA A 72 0.67 4.13 0.96
N LEU A 73 -0.28 3.48 0.29
CA LEU A 73 -1.07 2.38 0.85
C LEU A 73 -0.19 1.16 1.17
N ILE A 74 0.73 0.76 0.26
CA ILE A 74 1.69 -0.31 0.52
C ILE A 74 2.61 0.04 1.69
N GLN A 75 3.07 1.29 1.76
CA GLN A 75 3.92 1.76 2.86
C GLN A 75 3.18 1.73 4.20
N SER A 76 1.96 2.24 4.27
CA SER A 76 1.15 2.22 5.49
C SER A 76 0.85 0.79 5.97
N LEU A 77 0.48 -0.10 5.04
CA LEU A 77 0.30 -1.53 5.35
C LEU A 77 1.60 -2.17 5.86
N SER A 78 2.73 -1.83 5.25
CA SER A 78 4.05 -2.34 5.65
C SER A 78 4.46 -1.86 7.05
N GLN A 79 4.13 -0.63 7.42
CA GLN A 79 4.32 -0.09 8.78
C GLN A 79 3.50 -0.86 9.83
N ARG A 80 2.40 -1.49 9.43
CA ARG A 80 1.58 -2.38 10.26
C ARG A 80 1.96 -3.87 10.12
N ASN A 81 3.15 -4.17 9.60
CA ASN A 81 3.69 -5.52 9.38
C ASN A 81 2.90 -6.35 8.33
N ILE A 82 2.10 -5.70 7.48
CA ILE A 82 1.33 -6.34 6.41
C ILE A 82 2.08 -6.11 5.09
N LYS A 83 2.86 -7.10 4.65
CA LYS A 83 3.50 -7.04 3.33
C LYS A 83 2.54 -7.55 2.25
N ILE A 84 2.26 -6.69 1.27
CA ILE A 84 1.46 -7.01 0.10
C ILE A 84 2.22 -6.59 -1.17
N SER A 85 2.20 -7.42 -2.20
CA SER A 85 2.77 -7.05 -3.50
C SER A 85 1.86 -6.06 -4.23
N ASP A 86 2.43 -5.21 -5.07
CA ASP A 86 1.66 -4.25 -5.90
C ASP A 86 0.58 -4.96 -6.72
N PHE A 87 0.92 -6.12 -7.31
CA PHE A 87 -0.02 -6.93 -8.08
C PHE A 87 -1.20 -7.41 -7.23
N ARG A 88 -0.93 -8.00 -6.06
CA ARG A 88 -2.01 -8.48 -5.18
C ARG A 88 -2.87 -7.32 -4.68
N LEU A 89 -2.26 -6.19 -4.31
CA LEU A 89 -3.00 -5.00 -3.91
C LEU A 89 -3.95 -4.53 -5.02
N ARG A 90 -3.51 -4.53 -6.28
CA ARG A 90 -4.38 -4.17 -7.41
C ARG A 90 -5.56 -5.13 -7.55
N SER A 91 -5.34 -6.44 -7.39
CA SER A 91 -6.42 -7.43 -7.43
C SER A 91 -7.43 -7.21 -6.30
N GLU A 92 -6.98 -6.96 -5.08
CA GLU A 92 -7.89 -6.71 -3.95
C GLU A 92 -8.64 -5.38 -4.11
N LEU A 93 -7.97 -4.32 -4.57
CA LEU A 93 -8.64 -3.03 -4.88
C LEU A 93 -9.70 -3.20 -5.98
N ALA A 94 -9.42 -3.99 -7.02
CA ALA A 94 -10.41 -4.27 -8.06
C ALA A 94 -11.65 -4.98 -7.49
N ALA A 95 -11.44 -5.99 -6.63
CA ALA A 95 -12.53 -6.71 -5.97
C ALA A 95 -13.34 -5.83 -5.01
N LEU A 96 -12.69 -4.92 -4.29
CA LEU A 96 -13.36 -3.96 -3.40
C LEU A 96 -14.15 -2.90 -4.18
N GLN A 97 -13.63 -2.48 -5.33
CA GLN A 97 -14.31 -1.54 -6.21
C GLN A 97 -15.53 -2.18 -6.87
N GLU A 98 -15.45 -3.45 -7.30
CA GLU A 98 -16.58 -4.19 -7.87
C GLU A 98 -17.74 -4.32 -6.87
N LYS A 99 -17.43 -4.48 -5.58
CA LYS A 99 -18.42 -4.48 -4.48
C LYS A 99 -18.95 -3.09 -4.14
N GLY A 100 -18.40 -2.03 -4.73
CA GLY A 100 -18.80 -0.66 -4.51
C GLY A 100 -18.28 -0.02 -3.21
N TYR A 101 -17.35 -0.67 -2.50
CA TYR A 101 -16.85 -0.16 -1.20
C TYR A 101 -15.79 0.94 -1.33
N ILE A 102 -15.16 1.05 -2.49
CA ILE A 102 -14.13 2.05 -2.77
C ILE A 102 -14.30 2.62 -4.18
N GLU A 103 -13.79 3.83 -4.37
CA GLU A 103 -13.68 4.49 -5.66
C GLU A 103 -12.19 4.71 -5.98
N VAL A 104 -11.73 4.19 -7.12
CA VAL A 104 -10.37 4.41 -7.61
C VAL A 104 -10.38 5.56 -8.62
N GLY A 105 -9.90 6.72 -8.19
CA GLY A 105 -9.81 7.90 -9.04
C GLY A 105 -8.79 7.76 -10.16
N LYS A 106 -9.06 8.38 -11.31
CA LYS A 106 -8.13 8.40 -12.45
C LYS A 106 -6.89 9.26 -12.13
N GLY A 107 -5.70 8.78 -12.50
CA GLY A 107 -4.45 9.53 -12.35
C GLY A 107 -3.98 9.65 -10.90
N ARG A 108 -3.78 10.89 -10.43
CA ARG A 108 -3.21 11.21 -9.09
C ARG A 108 -4.25 11.41 -7.99
N LEU A 109 -5.52 11.11 -8.26
CA LEU A 109 -6.62 11.29 -7.30
C LEU A 109 -6.61 10.26 -6.16
N GLY A 110 -5.95 9.10 -6.37
CA GLY A 110 -5.85 8.04 -5.37
C GLY A 110 -7.15 7.24 -5.23
N THR A 111 -7.23 6.46 -4.16
CA THR A 111 -8.37 5.61 -3.82
C THR A 111 -9.10 6.20 -2.61
N LYS A 112 -10.43 6.31 -2.70
CA LYS A 112 -11.31 6.82 -1.64
C LYS A 112 -12.30 5.75 -1.21
N ILE A 113 -12.74 5.81 0.04
CA ILE A 113 -13.83 4.97 0.54
C ILE A 113 -15.19 5.57 0.14
N THR A 114 -16.16 4.72 -0.18
CA THR A 114 -17.55 5.12 -0.45
C THR A 114 -18.39 5.04 0.82
N GLU A 115 -19.62 5.57 0.78
CA GLU A 115 -20.59 5.43 1.89
C GLU A 115 -20.89 3.96 2.20
N THR A 116 -21.10 3.12 1.17
CA THR A 116 -21.34 1.68 1.36
C THR A 116 -20.14 0.96 1.99
N GLY A 117 -18.92 1.40 1.68
CA GLY A 117 -17.70 0.90 2.30
C GLY A 117 -17.58 1.29 3.78
N LEU A 118 -18.00 2.50 4.14
CA LEU A 118 -18.07 2.96 5.53
C LEU A 118 -19.09 2.16 6.34
N ASP A 119 -20.27 1.93 5.79
CA ASP A 119 -21.31 1.10 6.42
C ASP A 119 -20.81 -0.32 6.64
N PHE A 120 -20.18 -0.92 5.62
CA PHE A 120 -19.60 -2.26 5.74
C PHE A 120 -18.53 -2.32 6.86
N LEU A 121 -17.67 -1.30 6.96
CA LEU A 121 -16.68 -1.21 8.04
C LEU A 121 -17.32 -1.08 9.42
N ALA A 122 -18.42 -0.33 9.55
CA ALA A 122 -19.13 -0.20 10.82
C ALA A 122 -19.71 -1.55 11.29
N HIS A 123 -20.42 -2.26 10.42
CA HIS A 123 -21.00 -3.57 10.72
C HIS A 123 -19.94 -4.65 10.99
N SER A 124 -18.79 -4.56 10.32
CA SER A 124 -17.68 -5.52 10.52
C SER A 124 -16.92 -5.30 11.83
N ASN A 125 -17.06 -4.12 12.46
CA ASN A 125 -16.38 -3.80 13.71
C ASN A 125 -17.23 -4.15 14.95
N ASP A 126 -18.53 -4.35 14.78
CA ASP A 126 -19.47 -4.83 15.83
C ASP A 126 -19.45 -6.36 16.02
N ALA A 127 -18.88 -7.10 15.06
CA ALA A 127 -18.87 -8.56 15.04
C ALA A 127 -17.57 -9.19 15.59
N MET A 128 -16.69 -8.41 16.24
CA MET A 128 -15.38 -8.86 16.74
C MET A 128 -15.20 -8.61 18.23
#